data_AF-A0A6S7DKM5-F1
#
_entry.id   AF-A0A6S7DKM5-F1
#
_cell.length_a   1.000
_cell.length_b   1.000
_cell.length_c   1.000
_cell.angle_alpha   90.00
_cell.angle_beta   90.00
_cell.angle_gamma   90.00
#
_symmetry.space_group_name_H-M   'P 1'
#
loop_
_entity.id
_entity.type
_entity.pdbx_description
1 polymer ?
#
loop_
_entity_poly.entity_id
_entity_poly.type
_entity_poly.pdbx_seq_one_letter_code
_entity_poly.pdbx_strand_id
1 'polypeptide(L)'
;MIIPSTRPNALAWHLALIAAGLQLLGNTLVQAYLLTASPMAGLLRQTYARPDMAATTVVQIVAGSLLIGLVTWCTMQGWLRRHGAGGVDRPRRLVAVLLAMSLVLFVLVSAGQALLHHGFYSLVTDHKEWLDNAFGRSGPARMLLMVLPVKVCALLLAILGGWLAVRIAAWSVTPDAGALPPPYRPRHAAWIAALTLLLWQLQVGLIVGAYFMAYASSQQWLDYALGYWVLPALVLALAAWTCLKSLPGHLGPAGFGRAFAHGTFAFWLTQALGVGLALLVLNAMSWRQIMRAAQMQTTTVLSLLIYGVLLALACRAGARLFYRRAEPPRANPA
;
A
#
# COMPACT_ATOMS: atom_id res chain seq x y z
N MET A 1 -18.83 35.84 -16.73
CA MET A 1 -19.56 34.64 -16.29
C MET A 1 -18.60 33.45 -16.42
N ILE A 2 -17.97 33.01 -15.33
CA ILE A 2 -17.05 31.86 -15.37
C ILE A 2 -17.91 30.62 -15.16
N ILE A 3 -18.01 29.77 -16.19
CA ILE A 3 -18.72 28.50 -16.10
C ILE A 3 -17.98 27.65 -15.05
N PRO A 4 -18.65 27.17 -13.98
CA PRO A 4 -18.01 26.34 -12.97
C PRO A 4 -17.44 25.10 -13.65
N SER A 5 -16.19 24.75 -13.37
CA SER A 5 -15.58 23.55 -13.94
C SER A 5 -16.45 22.34 -13.63
N THR A 6 -17.02 21.71 -14.66
CA THR A 6 -17.99 20.61 -14.61
C THR A 6 -17.43 19.28 -14.09
N ARG A 7 -16.23 19.28 -13.49
CA ARG A 7 -15.56 18.07 -13.00
C ARG A 7 -15.43 18.13 -11.47
N PRO A 8 -16.40 17.60 -10.71
CA PRO A 8 -16.42 17.65 -9.23
C PRO A 8 -15.23 16.94 -8.56
N ASN A 9 -14.40 16.20 -9.31
CA ASN A 9 -13.20 15.53 -8.80
C ASN A 9 -11.88 16.18 -9.22
N ALA A 10 -11.90 17.28 -9.99
CA ALA A 10 -10.70 17.83 -10.60
C ALA A 10 -9.65 18.24 -9.54
N LEU A 11 -10.05 18.96 -8.49
CA LEU A 11 -9.11 19.45 -7.47
C LEU A 11 -8.39 18.30 -6.73
N ALA A 12 -9.15 17.34 -6.19
CA ALA A 12 -8.59 16.21 -5.46
C ALA A 12 -7.65 15.36 -6.34
N TRP A 13 -7.99 15.19 -7.62
CA TRP A 13 -7.14 14.48 -8.57
C TRP A 13 -5.84 15.23 -8.88
N HIS A 14 -5.92 16.54 -9.12
CA HIS A 14 -4.72 17.35 -9.38
C HIS A 14 -3.77 17.31 -8.19
N LEU A 15 -4.29 17.44 -6.96
CA LEU A 15 -3.46 17.36 -5.74
C LEU A 15 -2.82 15.97 -5.58
N ALA A 16 -3.57 14.91 -5.89
CA ALA A 16 -3.05 13.54 -5.88
C ALA A 16 -1.91 13.32 -6.87
N LEU A 17 -2.06 13.83 -8.11
CA LEU A 17 -1.01 13.76 -9.12
C LEU A 17 0.24 14.55 -8.71
N ILE A 18 0.06 15.74 -8.14
CA ILE A 18 1.16 16.57 -7.65
C ILE A 18 1.91 15.86 -6.51
N ALA A 19 1.18 15.31 -5.53
CA ALA A 19 1.79 14.59 -4.41
C ALA A 19 2.51 13.31 -4.86
N ALA A 20 1.90 12.53 -5.76
CA ALA A 20 2.52 11.34 -6.35
C ALA A 20 3.77 11.70 -7.17
N GLY A 21 3.71 12.78 -7.95
CA GLY A 21 4.83 13.28 -8.75
C GLY A 21 5.99 13.78 -7.90
N LEU A 22 5.71 14.53 -6.82
CA LEU A 22 6.74 14.95 -5.85
C LEU A 22 7.40 13.73 -5.19
N GLN A 23 6.61 12.73 -4.78
CA GLN A 23 7.12 11.50 -4.18
C GLN A 23 8.01 10.73 -5.16
N LEU A 24 7.59 10.64 -6.43
CA LEU A 24 8.35 9.99 -7.50
C LEU A 24 9.68 10.71 -7.72
N LEU A 25 9.64 12.03 -7.84
CA LEU A 25 10.83 12.86 -8.05
C LEU A 25 11.80 12.73 -6.87
N GLY A 26 11.31 12.89 -5.64
CA GLY A 26 12.11 12.79 -4.42
C GLY A 26 12.79 11.43 -4.29
N ASN A 27 12.04 10.34 -4.46
CA ASN A 27 12.61 8.98 -4.43
C ASN A 27 13.62 8.75 -5.56
N THR A 28 13.37 9.26 -6.77
CA THR A 28 14.30 9.13 -7.90
C THR A 28 15.60 9.88 -7.62
N LEU A 29 15.52 11.09 -7.08
CA LEU A 29 16.70 11.89 -6.69
C LEU A 29 17.51 11.21 -5.59
N VAL A 30 16.84 10.66 -4.57
CA VAL A 30 17.51 9.89 -3.51
C VAL A 30 18.21 8.67 -4.08
N GLN A 31 17.58 7.90 -4.97
CA GLN A 31 18.23 6.76 -5.61
C GLN A 31 19.41 7.19 -6.50
N ALA A 32 19.25 8.28 -7.27
CA ALA A 32 20.34 8.81 -8.08
C ALA A 32 21.55 9.20 -7.22
N TYR A 33 21.32 9.91 -6.11
CA TYR A 33 22.36 10.24 -5.14
C TYR A 33 23.03 8.98 -4.59
N LEU A 34 22.24 7.98 -4.17
CA LEU A 34 22.74 6.72 -3.63
C LEU A 34 23.67 5.99 -4.62
N LEU A 35 23.31 5.98 -5.89
CA LEU A 35 24.08 5.31 -6.96
C LEU A 35 25.32 6.08 -7.43
N THR A 36 25.30 7.41 -7.35
CA THR A 36 26.33 8.26 -7.98
C THR A 36 27.29 8.89 -6.98
N ALA A 37 26.79 9.38 -5.84
CA ALA A 37 27.52 10.28 -4.96
C ALA A 37 27.63 9.79 -3.51
N SER A 38 26.88 8.75 -3.11
CA SER A 38 26.97 8.24 -1.74
C SER A 38 28.31 7.53 -1.47
N PRO A 39 28.75 7.46 -0.20
CA PRO A 39 29.95 6.70 0.18
C PRO A 39 29.88 5.21 -0.19
N MET A 40 28.66 4.68 -0.40
CA MET A 40 28.42 3.30 -0.80
C MET A 40 28.10 3.14 -2.29
N ALA A 41 28.28 4.19 -3.11
CA ALA A 41 27.88 4.21 -4.52
C ALA A 41 28.48 3.04 -5.33
N GLY A 42 29.73 2.65 -5.07
CA GLY A 42 30.37 1.51 -5.75
C GLY A 42 29.67 0.18 -5.43
N LEU A 43 29.39 -0.08 -4.15
CA LEU A 43 28.69 -1.28 -3.68
C LEU A 43 27.25 -1.33 -4.20
N LEU A 44 26.56 -0.19 -4.17
CA LEU A 44 25.18 -0.08 -4.67
C LEU A 44 25.12 -0.30 -6.18
N ARG A 45 26.03 0.28 -6.97
CA ARG A 45 26.11 0.03 -8.41
C ARG A 45 26.31 -1.46 -8.73
N GLN A 46 27.15 -2.16 -7.98
CA GLN A 46 27.33 -3.61 -8.14
C GLN A 46 26.05 -4.39 -7.78
N THR A 47 25.34 -3.97 -6.74
CA THR A 47 24.08 -4.59 -6.33
C THR A 47 22.98 -4.38 -7.38
N TYR A 48 22.89 -3.17 -7.94
CA TYR A 48 21.93 -2.79 -8.97
C TYR A 48 22.32 -3.20 -10.39
N ALA A 49 23.53 -3.73 -10.60
CA ALA A 49 23.88 -4.41 -11.83
C ALA A 49 23.01 -5.68 -12.05
N ARG A 50 22.41 -6.20 -10.97
CA ARG A 50 21.41 -7.26 -11.07
C ARG A 50 20.05 -6.66 -11.46
N PRO A 51 19.44 -7.12 -12.56
CA PRO A 51 18.26 -6.47 -13.13
C PRO A 51 17.01 -6.63 -12.24
N ASP A 52 16.93 -7.68 -11.44
CA ASP A 52 15.89 -7.93 -10.44
C ASP A 52 15.90 -6.89 -9.30
N MET A 53 17.09 -6.46 -8.87
CA MET A 53 17.23 -5.42 -7.84
C MET A 53 16.76 -4.06 -8.35
N ALA A 54 17.15 -3.70 -9.59
CA ALA A 54 16.71 -2.47 -10.23
C ALA A 54 15.18 -2.45 -10.43
N ALA A 55 14.65 -3.55 -10.97
CA ALA A 55 13.22 -3.74 -11.19
C ALA A 55 12.40 -3.62 -9.89
N THR A 56 12.85 -4.28 -8.82
CA THR A 56 12.18 -4.24 -7.51
C THR A 56 12.14 -2.82 -6.94
N THR A 57 13.25 -2.07 -7.05
CA THR A 57 13.30 -0.68 -6.57
C THR A 57 12.37 0.22 -7.37
N VAL A 58 12.30 0.08 -8.69
CA VAL A 58 11.35 0.85 -9.53
C VAL A 58 9.91 0.58 -9.09
N VAL A 59 9.53 -0.69 -8.88
CA VAL A 59 8.19 -1.03 -8.41
C VAL A 59 7.90 -0.42 -7.03
N GLN A 60 8.85 -0.46 -6.10
CA GLN A 60 8.66 0.14 -4.77
C GLN A 60 8.45 1.65 -4.86
N ILE A 61 9.20 2.34 -5.71
CA ILE A 61 9.05 3.79 -5.93
C ILE A 61 7.67 4.09 -6.50
N VAL A 62 7.27 3.39 -7.57
CA VAL A 62 5.96 3.58 -8.22
C VAL A 62 4.82 3.29 -7.24
N ALA A 63 4.89 2.16 -6.51
CA ALA A 63 3.88 1.80 -5.51
C ALA A 63 3.79 2.84 -4.39
N GLY A 64 4.93 3.34 -3.90
CA GLY A 64 4.97 4.42 -2.90
C GLY A 64 4.36 5.72 -3.41
N SER A 65 4.64 6.12 -4.66
CA SER A 65 4.03 7.31 -5.27
C SER A 65 2.52 7.17 -5.45
N LEU A 66 2.05 5.99 -5.91
CA LEU A 66 0.62 5.70 -6.04
C LEU A 66 -0.08 5.72 -4.67
N LEU A 67 0.56 5.22 -3.62
CA LEU A 67 0.04 5.29 -2.26
C LEU A 67 -0.16 6.73 -1.80
N ILE A 68 0.87 7.57 -1.92
CA ILE A 68 0.80 8.97 -1.51
C ILE A 68 -0.28 9.69 -2.30
N GLY A 69 -0.33 9.51 -3.63
CA GLY A 69 -1.40 10.06 -4.47
C GLY A 69 -2.79 9.62 -4.00
N LEU A 70 -2.98 8.33 -3.69
CA LEU A 70 -4.25 7.80 -3.19
C LEU A 70 -4.64 8.40 -1.84
N VAL A 71 -3.70 8.47 -0.89
CA VAL A 71 -3.90 9.09 0.43
C VAL A 71 -4.29 10.55 0.26
N THR A 72 -3.61 11.29 -0.63
CA THR A 72 -3.90 12.70 -0.91
C THR A 72 -5.28 12.89 -1.53
N TRP A 73 -5.60 12.13 -2.59
CA TRP A 73 -6.93 12.13 -3.22
C TRP A 73 -8.01 11.94 -2.16
N CYS A 74 -7.86 10.90 -1.35
CA CYS A 74 -8.88 10.44 -0.44
C CYS A 74 -9.07 11.38 0.75
N THR A 75 -7.97 11.91 1.29
CA THR A 75 -8.00 12.87 2.39
C THR A 75 -8.68 14.16 1.94
N MET A 76 -8.37 14.63 0.72
CA MET A 76 -8.98 15.83 0.17
C MET A 76 -10.47 15.63 -0.12
N GLN A 77 -10.86 14.53 -0.77
CA GLN A 77 -12.28 14.23 -0.99
C GLN A 77 -13.07 14.10 0.31
N GLY A 78 -12.49 13.46 1.33
CA GLY A 78 -13.11 13.36 2.65
C GLY A 78 -13.23 14.70 3.36
N TRP A 79 -12.31 15.64 3.13
CA TRP A 79 -12.41 17.00 3.66
C TRP A 79 -13.49 17.81 2.93
N LEU A 80 -13.49 17.80 1.59
CA LEU A 80 -14.47 18.48 0.75
C LEU A 80 -15.91 18.05 1.07
N ARG A 81 -16.15 16.73 1.17
CA ARG A 81 -17.48 16.20 1.52
C ARG A 81 -17.96 16.62 2.90
N ARG A 82 -17.06 16.66 3.89
CA ARG A 82 -17.42 17.09 5.26
C ARG A 82 -17.84 18.55 5.35
N HIS A 83 -17.35 19.38 4.43
CA HIS A 83 -17.67 20.81 4.36
C HIS A 83 -18.69 21.13 3.26
N GLY A 84 -19.31 20.11 2.64
CA GLY A 84 -20.30 20.31 1.58
C GLY A 84 -19.77 21.00 0.32
N ALA A 85 -18.45 21.00 0.10
CA ALA A 85 -17.81 21.80 -0.94
C ALA A 85 -17.31 20.94 -2.11
N GLY A 86 -17.41 21.47 -3.32
CA GLY A 86 -16.78 20.93 -4.53
C GLY A 86 -15.39 21.53 -4.82
N GLY A 87 -15.00 22.59 -4.11
CA GLY A 87 -13.76 23.34 -4.33
C GLY A 87 -13.28 24.11 -3.11
N VAL A 88 -12.29 24.99 -3.32
CA VAL A 88 -11.71 25.88 -2.31
C VAL A 88 -11.51 27.28 -2.88
N ASP A 89 -11.50 28.29 -2.02
CA ASP A 89 -11.32 29.69 -2.39
C ASP A 89 -9.96 29.99 -3.07
N ARG A 90 -8.87 29.37 -2.57
CA ARG A 90 -7.49 29.63 -3.01
C ARG A 90 -6.75 28.34 -3.38
N PRO A 91 -7.06 27.72 -4.53
CA PRO A 91 -6.48 26.43 -4.91
C PRO A 91 -4.97 26.47 -5.10
N ARG A 92 -4.39 27.60 -5.55
CA ARG A 92 -2.94 27.76 -5.68
C ARG A 92 -2.22 27.74 -4.34
N ARG A 93 -2.80 28.36 -3.31
CA ARG A 93 -2.25 28.35 -1.94
C ARG A 93 -2.26 26.94 -1.36
N LEU A 94 -3.37 26.22 -1.56
CA LEU A 94 -3.50 24.82 -1.16
C LEU A 94 -2.39 23.94 -1.77
N VAL A 95 -2.15 24.08 -3.08
CA VAL A 95 -1.08 23.34 -3.78
C VAL A 95 0.30 23.69 -3.21
N ALA A 96 0.60 24.98 -3.02
CA ALA A 96 1.90 25.41 -2.51
C ALA A 96 2.17 24.88 -1.10
N VAL A 97 1.18 24.97 -0.20
CA VAL A 97 1.32 24.44 1.17
C VAL A 97 1.43 22.91 1.15
N LEU A 98 0.65 22.22 0.30
CA LEU A 98 0.76 20.76 0.15
C LEU A 98 2.16 20.34 -0.28
N LEU A 99 2.73 21.00 -1.29
CA LEU A 99 4.09 20.73 -1.77
C LEU A 99 5.13 20.96 -0.67
N ALA A 100 5.08 22.10 0.01
CA ALA A 100 6.00 22.44 1.09
C ALA A 100 5.94 21.41 2.24
N MET A 101 4.73 21.08 2.71
CA MET A 101 4.55 20.11 3.78
C MET A 101 4.93 18.69 3.34
N SER A 102 4.61 18.30 2.11
CA SER A 102 4.98 16.99 1.58
C SER A 102 6.50 16.84 1.48
N LEU A 103 7.22 17.90 1.11
CA LEU A 103 8.69 17.90 1.07
C LEU A 103 9.29 17.78 2.47
N VAL A 104 8.80 18.58 3.44
CA VAL A 104 9.26 18.51 4.83
C VAL A 104 9.01 17.12 5.41
N LEU A 105 7.82 16.57 5.20
CA LEU A 105 7.46 15.24 5.69
C LEU A 105 8.22 14.13 4.97
N PHE A 106 8.49 14.27 3.67
CA PHE A 106 9.35 13.34 2.93
C PHE A 106 10.74 13.27 3.57
N VAL A 107 11.35 14.42 3.89
CA VAL A 107 12.67 14.46 4.55
C VAL A 107 12.61 13.86 5.94
N LEU A 108 11.61 14.23 6.76
CA LEU A 108 11.44 13.69 8.12
C LEU A 108 11.20 12.18 8.13
N VAL A 109 10.34 11.68 7.24
CA VAL A 109 10.08 10.24 7.09
C VAL A 109 11.34 9.53 6.63
N SER A 110 12.07 10.07 5.65
CA SER A 110 13.33 9.48 5.18
C SER A 110 14.39 9.42 6.28
N ALA A 111 14.54 10.49 7.06
CA ALA A 111 15.45 10.52 8.21
C ALA A 111 15.02 9.53 9.32
N GLY A 112 13.72 9.51 9.64
CA GLY A 112 13.15 8.54 10.59
C GLY A 112 13.33 7.09 10.15
N GLN A 113 13.20 6.81 8.86
CA GLN A 113 13.49 5.49 8.29
C GLN A 113 14.97 5.13 8.41
N ALA A 114 15.87 6.07 8.14
CA ALA A 114 17.32 5.84 8.30
C ALA A 114 17.67 5.52 9.76
N LEU A 115 17.10 6.27 10.72
CA LEU A 115 17.27 6.01 12.16
C LEU A 115 16.66 4.67 12.58
N LEU A 116 15.47 4.31 12.07
CA LEU A 116 14.86 3.00 12.31
C LEU A 116 15.72 1.88 11.75
N HIS A 117 16.24 2.01 10.52
CA HIS A 117 17.15 1.03 9.94
C HIS A 117 18.42 0.87 10.78
N HIS A 118 19.00 1.98 11.24
CA HIS A 118 20.19 1.94 12.10
C HIS A 118 19.89 1.28 13.46
N GLY A 119 18.81 1.66 14.13
CA GLY A 119 18.41 1.10 15.42
C GLY A 119 18.07 -0.40 15.33
N PHE A 120 17.35 -0.83 14.28
CA PHE A 120 17.08 -2.25 14.05
C PHE A 120 18.35 -3.03 13.71
N TYR A 121 19.28 -2.43 12.98
CA TYR A 121 20.57 -3.05 12.70
C TYR A 121 21.36 -3.29 14.01
N SER A 122 21.50 -2.25 14.85
CA SER A 122 22.14 -2.35 16.17
C SER A 122 21.45 -3.38 17.07
N LEU A 123 20.11 -3.37 17.15
CA LEU A 123 19.37 -4.36 17.94
C LEU A 123 19.73 -5.81 17.54
N VAL A 124 19.89 -6.07 16.24
CA VAL A 124 20.19 -7.42 15.75
C VAL A 124 21.65 -7.81 15.89
N THR A 125 22.58 -6.86 15.77
CA THR A 125 24.00 -7.13 16.03
C THR A 125 24.24 -7.35 17.52
N ASP A 126 23.63 -6.52 18.37
CA ASP A 126 23.98 -6.43 19.79
C ASP A 126 23.22 -7.47 20.63
N HIS A 127 22.01 -7.86 20.22
CA HIS A 127 21.19 -8.85 20.92
C HIS A 127 21.03 -10.16 20.13
N LYS A 128 22.09 -10.52 19.39
CA LYS A 128 22.09 -11.67 18.48
C LYS A 128 21.64 -12.96 19.17
N GLU A 129 22.19 -13.30 20.32
CA GLU A 129 21.89 -14.59 20.99
C GLU A 129 20.46 -14.65 21.50
N TRP A 130 19.95 -13.54 22.05
CA TRP A 130 18.56 -13.45 22.48
C TRP A 130 17.58 -13.64 21.32
N LEU A 131 17.85 -13.00 20.17
CA LEU A 131 17.03 -13.14 18.97
C LEU A 131 17.04 -14.57 18.42
N ASP A 132 18.20 -15.22 18.40
CA ASP A 132 18.33 -16.58 17.90
C ASP A 132 17.57 -17.59 18.80
N ASN A 133 17.54 -17.34 20.11
CA ASN A 133 16.79 -18.12 21.08
C ASN A 133 15.27 -17.86 21.03
N ALA A 134 14.84 -16.62 20.86
CA ALA A 134 13.43 -16.25 20.85
C ALA A 134 12.69 -16.66 19.56
N PHE A 135 13.37 -16.59 18.41
CA PHE A 135 12.75 -16.83 17.10
C PHE A 135 13.11 -18.17 16.47
N GLY A 136 13.95 -18.98 17.13
CA GLY A 136 14.19 -20.37 16.79
C GLY A 136 14.74 -20.55 15.37
N ARG A 137 16.08 -20.41 15.25
CA ARG A 137 16.96 -20.62 14.08
C ARG A 137 17.54 -19.33 13.50
N SER A 138 18.87 -19.32 13.43
CA SER A 138 19.70 -18.32 12.79
C SER A 138 19.50 -18.30 11.27
N GLY A 139 19.72 -17.14 10.66
CA GLY A 139 19.68 -16.94 9.21
C GLY A 139 18.42 -16.20 8.75
N PRO A 140 17.58 -16.79 7.90
CA PRO A 140 16.72 -16.01 7.02
C PRO A 140 15.51 -15.38 7.76
N ALA A 141 15.02 -15.99 8.85
CA ALA A 141 14.01 -15.38 9.73
C ALA A 141 14.49 -14.05 10.39
N ARG A 142 15.79 -13.94 10.71
CA ARG A 142 16.39 -12.71 11.26
C ARG A 142 16.36 -11.55 10.26
N MET A 143 16.56 -11.85 8.97
CA MET A 143 16.52 -10.82 7.92
C MET A 143 15.10 -10.29 7.69
N LEU A 144 14.08 -11.16 7.82
CA LEU A 144 12.67 -10.74 7.84
C LEU A 144 12.35 -9.85 9.04
N LEU A 145 12.88 -10.15 10.23
CA LEU A 145 12.75 -9.30 11.42
C LEU A 145 13.46 -7.95 11.28
N MET A 146 14.56 -7.88 10.53
CA MET A 146 15.27 -6.61 10.26
C MET A 146 14.49 -5.70 9.30
N VAL A 147 13.87 -6.27 8.27
CA VAL A 147 13.34 -5.49 7.14
C VAL A 147 11.84 -5.23 7.26
N LEU A 148 11.07 -6.22 7.70
CA LEU A 148 9.60 -6.13 7.68
C LEU A 148 9.07 -5.06 8.64
N PRO A 149 9.48 -4.98 9.92
CA PRO A 149 8.97 -3.96 10.84
C PRO A 149 9.34 -2.55 10.37
N VAL A 150 10.59 -2.34 9.93
CA VAL A 150 11.05 -1.02 9.45
C VAL A 150 10.25 -0.57 8.23
N LYS A 151 9.95 -1.48 7.30
CA LYS A 151 9.14 -1.18 6.12
C LYS A 151 7.67 -0.95 6.46
N VAL A 152 7.09 -1.69 7.41
CA VAL A 152 5.73 -1.43 7.90
C VAL A 152 5.66 -0.05 8.57
N CYS A 153 6.62 0.28 9.43
CA CYS A 153 6.73 1.60 10.05
C CYS A 153 6.88 2.70 9.00
N ALA A 154 7.75 2.51 8.02
CA ALA A 154 7.91 3.44 6.90
C ALA A 154 6.60 3.69 6.14
N LEU A 155 5.85 2.62 5.86
CA LEU A 155 4.57 2.70 5.18
C LEU A 155 3.55 3.50 5.99
N LEU A 156 3.45 3.21 7.29
CA LEU A 156 2.54 3.91 8.20
C LEU A 156 2.92 5.39 8.32
N LEU A 157 4.21 5.69 8.43
CA LEU A 157 4.73 7.07 8.47
C LEU A 157 4.44 7.82 7.16
N ALA A 158 4.57 7.16 6.01
CA ALA A 158 4.25 7.75 4.72
C ALA A 158 2.75 8.06 4.59
N ILE A 159 1.87 7.14 5.04
CA ILE A 159 0.42 7.36 5.06
C ILE A 159 0.06 8.51 6.00
N LEU A 160 0.63 8.51 7.21
CA LEU A 160 0.41 9.56 8.21
C LEU A 160 0.91 10.92 7.70
N GLY A 161 2.08 10.96 7.08
CA GLY A 161 2.67 12.16 6.48
C GLY A 161 1.79 12.70 5.35
N GLY A 162 1.39 11.87 4.39
CA GLY A 162 0.49 12.28 3.31
C GLY A 162 -0.85 12.81 3.84
N TRP A 163 -1.42 12.15 4.84
CA TRP A 163 -2.64 12.61 5.51
C TRP A 163 -2.43 13.97 6.19
N LEU A 164 -1.36 14.14 6.97
CA LEU A 164 -1.06 15.36 7.70
C LEU A 164 -0.79 16.53 6.75
N ALA A 165 -0.04 16.29 5.66
CA ALA A 165 0.24 17.29 4.64
C ALA A 165 -1.05 17.88 4.06
N VAL A 166 -2.03 17.03 3.71
CA VAL A 166 -3.32 17.49 3.21
C VAL A 166 -4.11 18.23 4.28
N ARG A 167 -4.07 17.78 5.55
CA ARG A 167 -4.79 18.46 6.65
C ARG A 167 -4.25 19.86 6.90
N ILE A 168 -2.94 20.02 6.94
CA ILE A 168 -2.28 21.33 7.11
C ILE A 168 -2.58 22.21 5.90
N ALA A 169 -2.47 21.67 4.67
CA ALA A 169 -2.80 22.41 3.46
C ALA A 169 -4.27 22.87 3.48
N ALA A 170 -5.19 22.01 3.89
CA ALA A 170 -6.62 22.34 3.99
C ALA A 170 -6.92 23.41 5.06
N TRP A 171 -6.12 23.53 6.13
CA TRP A 171 -6.26 24.64 7.09
C TRP A 171 -5.89 26.00 6.51
N SER A 172 -5.19 26.04 5.37
CA SER A 172 -4.77 27.30 4.74
C SER A 172 -5.82 27.93 3.81
N VAL A 173 -6.96 27.26 3.60
CA VAL A 173 -8.01 27.62 2.65
C VAL A 173 -9.41 27.46 3.25
N THR A 174 -10.41 28.09 2.64
CA THR A 174 -11.82 27.93 3.00
C THR A 174 -12.56 27.10 1.95
N PRO A 175 -13.58 26.32 2.37
CA PRO A 175 -14.42 25.57 1.45
C PRO A 175 -15.23 26.52 0.57
N ASP A 176 -15.27 26.27 -0.74
CA ASP A 176 -16.12 27.02 -1.66
C ASP A 176 -17.54 26.43 -1.64
N ALA A 177 -18.48 27.20 -1.07
CA ALA A 177 -19.87 26.80 -0.88
C ALA A 177 -20.69 26.75 -2.18
N GLY A 178 -20.18 27.30 -3.29
CA GLY A 178 -20.89 27.35 -4.57
C GLY A 178 -20.88 26.02 -5.37
N ALA A 179 -20.06 25.05 -4.97
CA ALA A 179 -19.86 23.81 -5.72
C ALA A 179 -20.41 22.59 -4.97
N LEU A 180 -21.18 21.75 -5.68
CA LEU A 180 -21.72 20.50 -5.15
C LEU A 180 -20.60 19.55 -4.69
N PRO A 181 -20.76 18.84 -3.56
CA PRO A 181 -19.75 17.93 -3.05
C PRO A 181 -19.53 16.74 -3.99
N PRO A 182 -18.29 16.21 -4.09
CA PRO A 182 -18.00 15.09 -4.98
C PRO A 182 -18.75 13.81 -4.57
N PRO A 183 -19.38 13.09 -5.52
CA PRO A 183 -20.15 11.89 -5.23
C PRO A 183 -19.24 10.72 -4.83
N TYR A 184 -19.53 10.08 -3.70
CA TYR A 184 -18.84 8.87 -3.25
C TYR A 184 -19.68 7.63 -3.55
N ARG A 185 -19.15 6.77 -4.42
CA ARG A 185 -19.86 5.59 -4.96
C ARG A 185 -19.22 4.30 -4.44
N PRO A 186 -19.95 3.17 -4.41
CA PRO A 186 -19.41 1.83 -4.12
C PRO A 186 -18.11 1.52 -4.86
N ARG A 187 -18.04 1.89 -6.15
CA ARG A 187 -16.83 1.74 -6.95
C ARG A 187 -15.61 2.45 -6.37
N HIS A 188 -15.77 3.64 -5.79
CA HIS A 188 -14.66 4.38 -5.18
C HIS A 188 -14.18 3.65 -3.93
N ALA A 189 -15.09 3.18 -3.07
CA ALA A 189 -14.75 2.37 -1.91
C ALA A 189 -14.06 1.05 -2.27
N ALA A 190 -14.52 0.37 -3.33
CA ALA A 190 -13.92 -0.86 -3.82
C ALA A 190 -12.49 -0.64 -4.32
N TRP A 191 -12.28 0.39 -5.15
CA TRP A 191 -10.95 0.74 -5.65
C TRP A 191 -10.00 1.15 -4.53
N ILE A 192 -10.48 1.93 -3.56
CA ILE A 192 -9.68 2.30 -2.38
C ILE A 192 -9.27 1.06 -1.58
N ALA A 193 -10.21 0.15 -1.29
CA ALA A 193 -9.94 -1.07 -0.54
C ALA A 193 -8.95 -1.97 -1.29
N ALA A 194 -9.16 -2.16 -2.59
CA ALA A 194 -8.30 -2.97 -3.44
C ALA A 194 -6.90 -2.39 -3.63
N LEU A 195 -6.79 -1.08 -3.82
CA LEU A 195 -5.50 -0.40 -3.87
C LEU A 195 -4.78 -0.50 -2.53
N THR A 196 -5.49 -0.32 -1.41
CA THR A 196 -4.90 -0.45 -0.07
C THR A 196 -4.40 -1.88 0.15
N LEU A 197 -5.17 -2.88 -0.25
CA LEU A 197 -4.76 -4.28 -0.20
C LEU A 197 -3.56 -4.57 -1.09
N LEU A 198 -3.57 -4.10 -2.34
CA LEU A 198 -2.43 -4.24 -3.25
C LEU A 198 -1.20 -3.56 -2.67
N LEU A 199 -1.35 -2.38 -2.07
CA LEU A 199 -0.25 -1.66 -1.46
C LEU A 199 0.37 -2.47 -0.32
N TRP A 200 -0.45 -3.08 0.53
CA TRP A 200 0.04 -4.04 1.52
C TRP A 200 0.72 -5.25 0.86
N GLN A 201 0.12 -5.81 -0.19
CA GLN A 201 0.65 -6.97 -0.91
C GLN A 201 1.98 -6.66 -1.63
N LEU A 202 2.13 -5.50 -2.26
CA LEU A 202 3.36 -5.08 -2.92
C LEU A 202 4.43 -4.80 -1.87
N GLN A 203 4.11 -4.12 -0.78
CA GLN A 203 5.11 -3.80 0.24
C GLN A 203 5.55 -5.06 0.98
N VAL A 204 4.62 -5.86 1.51
CA VAL A 204 4.95 -7.09 2.25
C VAL A 204 5.44 -8.19 1.31
N GLY A 205 4.81 -8.37 0.15
CA GLY A 205 5.16 -9.40 -0.83
C GLY A 205 6.48 -9.15 -1.54
N LEU A 206 6.86 -7.89 -1.83
CA LEU A 206 8.20 -7.60 -2.36
C LEU A 206 9.27 -7.83 -1.29
N ILE A 207 8.99 -7.62 -0.01
CA ILE A 207 9.96 -7.89 1.07
C ILE A 207 10.16 -9.40 1.24
N VAL A 208 9.07 -10.15 1.39
CA VAL A 208 9.11 -11.61 1.52
C VAL A 208 9.64 -12.25 0.24
N GLY A 209 9.30 -11.71 -0.92
CA GLY A 209 9.80 -12.19 -2.20
C GLY A 209 11.27 -11.85 -2.45
N ALA A 210 11.75 -10.64 -2.14
CA ALA A 210 13.18 -10.32 -2.22
C ALA A 210 14.01 -11.20 -1.28
N TYR A 211 13.43 -11.53 -0.11
CA TYR A 211 13.97 -12.50 0.82
C TYR A 211 14.09 -13.91 0.21
N PHE A 212 13.04 -14.43 -0.41
CA PHE A 212 13.12 -15.75 -1.07
C PHE A 212 14.06 -15.75 -2.29
N MET A 213 14.18 -14.65 -3.04
CA MET A 213 15.11 -14.51 -4.16
C MET A 213 16.58 -14.51 -3.74
N ALA A 214 16.91 -14.01 -2.55
CA ALA A 214 18.26 -14.11 -2.00
C ALA A 214 18.70 -15.58 -1.79
N TYR A 215 17.74 -16.52 -1.71
CA TYR A 215 17.96 -17.96 -1.56
C TYR A 215 17.65 -18.76 -2.83
N ALA A 216 16.72 -18.29 -3.67
CA ALA A 216 16.34 -18.89 -4.93
C ALA A 216 16.89 -18.04 -6.07
N SER A 217 18.14 -18.29 -6.45
CA SER A 217 18.80 -17.63 -7.59
C SER A 217 18.13 -18.06 -8.90
N SER A 218 16.95 -17.53 -9.22
CA SER A 218 16.34 -17.76 -10.53
C SER A 218 16.99 -16.82 -11.55
N GLN A 219 17.77 -17.38 -12.48
CA GLN A 219 18.39 -16.61 -13.58
C GLN A 219 17.41 -16.18 -14.68
N GLN A 220 16.11 -16.45 -14.55
CA GLN A 220 15.14 -16.24 -15.62
C GLN A 220 14.22 -15.05 -15.33
N TRP A 221 14.38 -13.99 -16.12
CA TRP A 221 13.61 -12.74 -16.07
C TRP A 221 12.09 -12.94 -16.19
N LEU A 222 11.67 -13.99 -16.90
CA LEU A 222 10.26 -14.29 -17.13
C LEU A 222 9.52 -14.70 -15.84
N ASP A 223 10.13 -15.59 -15.05
CA ASP A 223 9.56 -16.04 -13.78
C ASP A 223 9.46 -14.88 -12.78
N TYR A 224 10.47 -14.00 -12.81
CA TYR A 224 10.46 -12.76 -12.04
C TYR A 224 9.36 -11.80 -12.48
N ALA A 225 9.22 -11.54 -13.78
CA ALA A 225 8.15 -10.68 -14.31
C ALA A 225 6.75 -11.24 -13.98
N LEU A 226 6.55 -12.54 -14.12
CA LEU A 226 5.28 -13.19 -13.82
C LEU A 226 4.95 -13.16 -12.33
N GLY A 227 5.91 -13.49 -11.46
CA GLY A 227 5.71 -13.54 -10.02
C GLY A 227 5.55 -12.18 -9.34
N TYR A 228 6.28 -11.15 -9.81
CA TYR A 228 6.35 -9.86 -9.12
C TYR A 228 5.56 -8.73 -9.79
N TRP A 229 5.12 -8.92 -11.05
CA TRP A 229 4.42 -7.88 -11.79
C TRP A 229 3.02 -8.34 -12.20
N VAL A 230 2.95 -9.46 -12.92
CA VAL A 230 1.69 -9.98 -13.44
C VAL A 230 0.82 -10.49 -12.30
N LEU A 231 1.39 -11.27 -11.37
CA LEU A 231 0.62 -11.82 -10.26
C LEU A 231 0.06 -10.74 -9.33
N PRO A 232 0.80 -9.71 -8.88
CA PRO A 232 0.21 -8.61 -8.10
C PRO A 232 -0.85 -7.83 -8.87
N ALA A 233 -0.71 -7.63 -10.18
CA ALA A 233 -1.73 -6.98 -11.00
C ALA A 233 -3.02 -7.82 -11.09
N LEU A 234 -2.88 -9.15 -11.24
CA LEU A 234 -4.02 -10.09 -11.19
C LEU A 234 -4.67 -10.09 -9.81
N VAL A 235 -3.89 -10.08 -8.73
CA VAL A 235 -4.39 -9.98 -7.36
C VAL A 235 -5.12 -8.64 -7.14
N LEU A 236 -4.63 -7.53 -7.69
CA LEU A 236 -5.34 -6.24 -7.65
C LEU A 236 -6.69 -6.33 -8.36
N ALA A 237 -6.72 -6.86 -9.57
CA ALA A 237 -7.94 -6.99 -10.35
C ALA A 237 -8.96 -7.87 -9.60
N LEU A 238 -8.50 -8.99 -9.04
CA LEU A 238 -9.30 -9.89 -8.22
C LEU A 238 -9.79 -9.21 -6.94
N ALA A 239 -8.93 -8.47 -6.23
CA ALA A 239 -9.29 -7.72 -5.02
C ALA A 239 -10.31 -6.63 -5.33
N ALA A 240 -10.11 -5.84 -6.39
CA ALA A 240 -11.03 -4.80 -6.83
C ALA A 240 -12.39 -5.38 -7.17
N TRP A 241 -12.42 -6.49 -7.90
CA TRP A 241 -13.66 -7.17 -8.27
C TRP A 241 -14.38 -7.77 -7.05
N THR A 242 -13.68 -8.52 -6.21
CA THR A 242 -14.27 -9.20 -5.03
C THR A 242 -14.74 -8.21 -3.98
N CYS A 243 -13.95 -7.16 -3.69
CA CYS A 243 -14.37 -6.10 -2.78
C CYS A 243 -15.52 -5.27 -3.37
N LEU A 244 -15.56 -5.01 -4.69
CA LEU A 244 -16.72 -4.35 -5.33
C LEU A 244 -18.00 -5.18 -5.20
N LYS A 245 -17.93 -6.47 -5.56
CA LYS A 245 -19.06 -7.40 -5.48
C LYS A 245 -19.58 -7.59 -4.05
N SER A 246 -18.73 -7.36 -3.05
CA SER A 246 -19.07 -7.52 -1.64
C SER A 246 -19.71 -6.28 -1.01
N LEU A 247 -19.57 -5.10 -1.63
CA LEU A 247 -20.09 -3.85 -1.08
C LEU A 247 -21.60 -3.69 -1.31
N PRO A 248 -22.32 -3.05 -0.37
CA PRO A 248 -23.72 -2.70 -0.58
C PRO A 248 -23.86 -1.63 -1.68
N GLY A 249 -25.00 -1.63 -2.39
CA GLY A 249 -25.28 -0.67 -3.46
C GLY A 249 -25.33 0.79 -3.00
N HIS A 250 -25.63 1.02 -1.72
CA HIS A 250 -25.59 2.32 -1.07
C HIS A 250 -24.58 2.26 0.08
N LEU A 251 -23.67 3.24 0.14
CA LEU A 251 -22.65 3.31 1.19
C LEU A 251 -23.08 4.17 2.39
N GLY A 252 -24.20 4.90 2.29
CA GLY A 252 -24.66 5.83 3.33
C GLY A 252 -23.60 6.88 3.69
N PRO A 253 -23.43 7.24 4.98
CA PRO A 253 -22.40 8.17 5.43
C PRO A 253 -20.99 7.55 5.46
N ALA A 254 -20.83 6.30 4.98
CA ALA A 254 -19.53 5.64 5.00
C ALA A 254 -18.50 6.47 4.21
N GLY A 255 -17.52 6.96 4.94
CA GLY A 255 -16.39 7.71 4.41
C GLY A 255 -15.22 6.81 4.03
N PHE A 256 -14.18 7.44 3.49
CA PHE A 256 -12.92 6.82 3.08
C PHE A 256 -12.28 5.90 4.14
N GLY A 257 -12.30 6.30 5.42
CA GLY A 257 -11.66 5.52 6.50
C GLY A 257 -12.18 4.09 6.60
N ARG A 258 -13.46 3.86 6.24
CA ARG A 258 -14.04 2.50 6.19
C ARG A 258 -13.52 1.68 5.02
N ALA A 259 -13.27 2.31 3.87
CA ALA A 259 -12.69 1.62 2.71
C ALA A 259 -11.21 1.27 2.91
N PHE A 260 -10.44 2.17 3.53
CA PHE A 260 -9.07 1.88 3.94
C PHE A 260 -8.99 0.76 4.99
N ALA A 261 -9.85 0.83 6.02
CA ALA A 261 -9.94 -0.23 7.03
C ALA A 261 -10.39 -1.57 6.43
N HIS A 262 -11.34 -1.54 5.47
CA HIS A 262 -11.76 -2.73 4.72
C HIS A 262 -10.59 -3.35 3.96
N GLY A 263 -9.85 -2.59 3.16
CA GLY A 263 -8.69 -3.10 2.42
C GLY A 263 -7.59 -3.65 3.33
N THR A 264 -7.28 -2.94 4.42
CA THR A 264 -6.29 -3.37 5.42
C THR A 264 -6.71 -4.64 6.14
N PHE A 265 -7.97 -4.72 6.58
CA PHE A 265 -8.53 -5.91 7.21
C PHE A 265 -8.54 -7.10 6.26
N ALA A 266 -9.00 -6.90 5.02
CA ALA A 266 -9.05 -7.94 4.02
C ALA A 266 -7.64 -8.51 3.74
N PHE A 267 -6.62 -7.65 3.64
CA PHE A 267 -5.23 -8.08 3.52
C PHE A 267 -4.80 -8.95 4.70
N TRP A 268 -4.85 -8.42 5.93
CA TRP A 268 -4.30 -9.11 7.10
C TRP A 268 -5.05 -10.41 7.42
N LEU A 269 -6.37 -10.43 7.24
CA LEU A 269 -7.16 -11.65 7.41
C LEU A 269 -6.76 -12.71 6.36
N THR A 270 -6.55 -12.32 5.11
CA THR A 270 -6.07 -13.24 4.06
C THR A 270 -4.71 -13.83 4.43
N GLN A 271 -3.78 -13.01 4.93
CA GLN A 271 -2.46 -13.47 5.38
C GLN A 271 -2.55 -14.42 6.57
N ALA A 272 -3.34 -14.07 7.60
CA ALA A 272 -3.51 -14.89 8.80
C ALA A 272 -4.09 -16.27 8.45
N LEU A 273 -5.11 -16.31 7.58
CA LEU A 273 -5.70 -17.57 7.11
C LEU A 273 -4.72 -18.37 6.24
N GLY A 274 -3.96 -17.71 5.36
CA GLY A 274 -2.94 -18.35 4.53
C GLY A 274 -1.81 -18.98 5.34
N VAL A 275 -1.30 -18.26 6.35
CA VAL A 275 -0.30 -18.78 7.30
C VAL A 275 -0.86 -19.95 8.09
N GLY A 276 -2.09 -19.85 8.60
CA GLY A 276 -2.76 -20.94 9.29
C GLY A 276 -2.85 -22.20 8.42
N LEU A 277 -3.22 -22.05 7.15
CA LEU A 277 -3.30 -23.15 6.20
C LEU A 277 -1.92 -23.76 5.89
N ALA A 278 -0.89 -22.94 5.76
CA ALA A 278 0.48 -23.41 5.59
C ALA A 278 0.98 -24.22 6.80
N LEU A 279 0.66 -23.78 8.03
CA LEU A 279 0.98 -24.53 9.25
C LEU A 279 0.26 -25.88 9.30
N LEU A 280 -1.01 -25.93 8.90
CA LEU A 280 -1.75 -27.20 8.80
C LEU A 280 -1.10 -28.14 7.79
N VAL A 281 -0.68 -27.65 6.62
CA VAL A 281 0.04 -28.45 5.62
C VAL A 281 1.37 -28.99 6.16
N LEU A 282 2.14 -28.15 6.85
CA LEU A 282 3.41 -28.54 7.48
C LEU A 282 3.23 -29.62 8.54
N ASN A 283 2.12 -29.59 9.27
CA ASN A 283 1.78 -30.60 10.27
C ASN A 283 1.22 -31.88 9.64
N ALA A 284 0.52 -31.78 8.51
CA ALA A 284 -0.15 -32.91 7.87
C ALA A 284 0.72 -33.68 6.87
N MET A 285 1.76 -33.05 6.30
CA MET A 285 2.58 -33.64 5.23
C MET A 285 4.04 -33.80 5.66
N SER A 286 4.65 -34.93 5.27
CA SER A 286 6.08 -35.14 5.42
C SER A 286 6.90 -34.24 4.49
N TRP A 287 8.14 -33.94 4.87
CA TRP A 287 9.06 -33.12 4.07
C TRP A 287 9.19 -33.59 2.60
N ARG A 288 9.24 -34.91 2.37
CA ARG A 288 9.32 -35.49 1.01
C ARG A 288 8.04 -35.28 0.20
N GLN A 289 6.88 -35.19 0.84
CA GLN A 289 5.62 -34.89 0.16
C GLN A 289 5.53 -33.39 -0.17
N ILE A 290 5.97 -32.52 0.73
CA ILE A 290 6.03 -31.07 0.50
C ILE A 290 6.97 -30.75 -0.66
N MET A 291 8.18 -31.32 -0.68
CA MET A 291 9.14 -31.10 -1.76
C MET A 291 8.62 -31.57 -3.12
N ARG A 292 7.93 -32.72 -3.15
CA ARG A 292 7.29 -33.21 -4.39
C ARG A 292 6.16 -32.30 -4.83
N ALA A 293 5.32 -31.84 -3.91
CA ALA A 293 4.24 -30.90 -4.22
C ALA A 293 4.79 -29.57 -4.74
N ALA A 294 5.84 -29.02 -4.12
CA ALA A 294 6.46 -27.75 -4.52
C ALA A 294 7.03 -27.77 -5.95
N GLN A 295 7.39 -28.95 -6.48
CA GLN A 295 7.90 -29.10 -7.84
C GLN A 295 6.79 -29.22 -8.91
N MET A 296 5.52 -29.37 -8.51
CA MET A 296 4.41 -29.49 -9.46
C MET A 296 3.80 -28.13 -9.79
N GLN A 297 3.63 -27.83 -11.09
CA GLN A 297 2.90 -26.62 -11.54
C GLN A 297 1.46 -26.56 -11.01
N THR A 298 0.82 -27.72 -10.81
CA THR A 298 -0.53 -27.83 -10.23
C THR A 298 -0.61 -27.23 -8.83
N THR A 299 0.45 -27.34 -8.02
CA THR A 299 0.53 -26.77 -6.68
C THR A 299 0.56 -25.25 -6.71
N THR A 300 1.28 -24.65 -7.66
CA THR A 300 1.29 -23.19 -7.85
C THR A 300 -0.10 -22.68 -8.21
N VAL A 301 -0.75 -23.31 -9.20
CA VAL A 301 -2.12 -22.96 -9.61
C VAL A 301 -3.10 -23.09 -8.45
N LEU A 302 -3.04 -24.21 -7.72
CA LEU A 302 -3.90 -24.46 -6.56
C LEU A 302 -3.66 -23.44 -5.44
N SER A 303 -2.41 -23.08 -5.17
CA SER A 303 -2.06 -22.07 -4.15
C SER A 303 -2.63 -20.69 -4.51
N LEU A 304 -2.59 -20.31 -5.78
CA LEU A 304 -3.20 -19.07 -6.27
C LEU A 304 -4.73 -19.09 -6.14
N LEU A 305 -5.37 -20.23 -6.45
CA LEU A 305 -6.82 -20.40 -6.27
C LEU A 305 -7.22 -20.30 -4.80
N ILE A 306 -6.50 -20.99 -3.91
CA ILE A 306 -6.73 -20.92 -2.46
C ILE A 306 -6.58 -19.48 -1.98
N TYR A 307 -5.50 -18.79 -2.38
CA TYR A 307 -5.31 -17.38 -2.03
C TYR A 307 -6.48 -16.50 -2.51
N GLY A 308 -6.95 -16.70 -3.74
CA GLY A 308 -8.10 -16.00 -4.29
C GLY A 308 -9.40 -16.22 -3.50
N VAL A 309 -9.64 -17.45 -3.03
CA VAL A 309 -10.79 -17.79 -2.17
C VAL A 309 -10.67 -17.10 -0.82
N LEU A 310 -9.50 -17.17 -0.17
CA LEU A 310 -9.25 -16.51 1.12
C LEU A 310 -9.46 -15.00 1.01
N LEU A 311 -8.94 -14.39 -0.06
CA LEU A 311 -9.12 -12.98 -0.37
C LEU A 311 -10.59 -12.59 -0.55
N ALA A 312 -11.36 -13.37 -1.31
CA ALA A 312 -12.78 -13.13 -1.52
C ALA A 312 -13.57 -13.22 -0.20
N LEU A 313 -13.26 -14.22 0.64
CA LEU A 313 -13.85 -14.36 1.97
C LEU A 313 -13.51 -13.15 2.86
N ALA A 314 -12.26 -12.68 2.82
CA ALA A 314 -11.80 -11.55 3.61
C ALA A 314 -12.45 -10.22 3.16
N CYS A 315 -12.57 -9.96 1.84
CA CYS A 315 -13.35 -8.83 1.30
C CYS A 315 -14.84 -8.93 1.73
N ARG A 316 -15.45 -10.12 1.73
CA ARG A 316 -16.84 -10.29 2.16
C ARG A 316 -17.02 -10.04 3.66
N ALA A 317 -16.10 -10.53 4.48
CA ALA A 317 -16.09 -10.30 5.92
C ALA A 317 -15.87 -8.81 6.24
N GLY A 318 -14.92 -8.15 5.57
CA GLY A 318 -14.65 -6.73 5.71
C GLY A 318 -15.85 -5.88 5.28
N ALA A 319 -16.51 -6.21 4.17
CA ALA A 319 -17.72 -5.52 3.74
C ALA A 319 -18.83 -5.59 4.81
N ARG A 320 -19.05 -6.77 5.40
CA ARG A 320 -20.01 -6.96 6.50
C ARG A 320 -19.63 -6.19 7.75
N LEU A 321 -18.35 -6.12 8.09
CA LEU A 321 -17.86 -5.44 9.28
C LEU A 321 -17.97 -3.91 9.15
N PHE A 322 -17.55 -3.35 8.02
CA PHE A 322 -17.40 -1.91 7.87
C PHE A 322 -18.61 -1.20 7.23
N TYR A 323 -19.56 -1.94 6.63
CA TYR A 323 -20.70 -1.34 5.91
C TYR A 323 -22.08 -1.83 6.39
N ARG A 324 -22.15 -2.50 7.56
CA ARG A 324 -23.35 -3.15 8.13
C ARG A 324 -24.59 -2.27 8.38
N ARG A 325 -24.50 -0.93 8.29
CA ARG A 325 -25.56 0.04 8.65
C ARG A 325 -25.96 1.00 7.52
N ALA A 326 -25.65 0.70 6.27
CA ALA A 326 -26.15 1.48 5.15
C ALA A 326 -27.58 1.04 4.79
N GLU A 327 -28.54 1.32 5.68
CA GLU A 327 -29.96 1.23 5.33
C GLU A 327 -30.28 2.27 4.23
N PRO A 328 -31.18 1.94 3.29
CA PRO A 328 -31.70 2.94 2.35
C PRO A 328 -32.36 4.08 3.14
N PRO A 329 -32.31 5.33 2.65
CA PRO A 329 -33.06 6.41 3.28
C PRO A 329 -34.53 5.98 3.37
N ARG A 330 -35.11 6.01 4.58
CA ARG A 330 -36.55 5.85 4.74
C ARG A 330 -37.20 6.91 3.86
N ALA A 331 -38.03 6.48 2.92
CA ALA A 331 -38.91 7.40 2.23
C ALA A 331 -39.69 8.16 3.30
N ASN A 332 -39.52 9.48 3.38
CA ASN A 332 -40.41 10.28 4.21
C ASN A 332 -41.82 10.05 3.67
N PRO A 333 -42.78 9.61 4.51
CA PRO A 333 -44.17 9.68 4.10
C PRO A 333 -44.51 11.15 3.83
N ALA A 334 -45.16 11.38 2.69
CA ALA A 334 -45.67 12.67 2.27
C ALA A 334 -46.69 13.23 3.26
#